data_AF-A0A5E7E4L3-F1
#
_entry.id   AF-A0A5E7E4L3-F1
#
_cell.length_a   1.000
_cell.length_b   1.000
_cell.length_c   1.000
_cell.angle_alpha   90.00
_cell.angle_beta   90.00
_cell.angle_gamma   90.00
#
_symmetry.space_group_name_H-M   'P 1'
#
loop_
_entity.id
_entity.type
_entity.pdbx_description
1 polymer ?
#
loop_
_entity_poly.entity_id
_entity_poly.type
_entity_poly.pdbx_seq_one_letter_code
_entity_poly.pdbx_strand_id
1 'polypeptide(L)' 'MPTENKLTLKQQRAEHVNQAIRIIADPGRRFFYSQVSNRYASMEVDQRGKIWFIDDYSGKRIFTPKA' A
#
# COMPACT_ATOMS: atom_id res chain seq x y z
N MET A 1 -23.19 10.23 9.40
CA MET A 1 -21.77 10.37 9.01
C MET A 1 -21.58 9.66 7.68
N PRO A 2 -21.53 10.38 6.54
CA PRO A 2 -21.68 9.78 5.22
C PRO A 2 -20.47 8.90 4.89
N THR A 3 -20.74 7.74 4.29
CA THR A 3 -19.79 6.67 3.95
C THR A 3 -18.58 7.15 3.14
N GLU A 4 -18.76 8.21 2.36
CA GLU A 4 -17.74 8.90 1.59
C GLU A 4 -16.57 9.36 2.46
N ASN A 5 -16.86 9.89 3.65
CA ASN A 5 -15.83 10.34 4.61
C ASN A 5 -15.01 9.16 5.18
N LYS A 6 -15.56 7.94 5.19
CA LYS A 6 -14.84 6.74 5.64
C LYS A 6 -13.92 6.18 4.55
N LEU A 7 -14.33 6.27 3.28
CA LEU A 7 -13.52 5.84 2.16
C LEU A 7 -12.30 6.74 1.98
N THR A 8 -12.52 8.06 1.98
CA THR A 8 -11.44 9.06 1.87
C THR A 8 -10.44 8.92 3.01
N LEU A 9 -10.90 8.70 4.24
CA LEU A 9 -10.02 8.47 5.38
C LEU A 9 -9.15 7.21 5.23
N LYS A 10 -9.70 6.12 4.65
CA LYS A 10 -8.91 4.92 4.37
C LYS A 10 -7.86 5.17 3.29
N GLN A 11 -8.21 5.92 2.25
CA GLN A 11 -7.27 6.29 1.18
C GLN A 11 -6.12 7.14 1.74
N GLN A 12 -6.41 8.15 2.55
CA GLN A 12 -5.37 8.96 3.22
C GLN A 12 -4.45 8.11 4.11
N ARG A 13 -5.00 7.15 4.84
CA ARG A 13 -4.19 6.22 5.65
C ARG A 13 -3.29 5.35 4.76
N ALA A 14 -3.79 4.87 3.63
CA ALA A 14 -2.98 4.11 2.68
C ALA A 14 -1.84 4.96 2.08
N GLU A 15 -2.10 6.24 1.79
CA GLU A 15 -1.06 7.18 1.35
C GLU A 15 0.04 7.36 2.42
N HIS A 16 -0.31 7.56 3.68
CA HIS A 16 0.67 7.64 4.77
C HIS A 16 1.50 6.35 4.91
N VAL A 17 0.87 5.18 4.77
CA VAL A 17 1.60 3.89 4.77
C VAL A 17 2.55 3.81 3.58
N ASN A 18 2.13 4.24 2.39
CA ASN A 18 2.99 4.26 1.20
C ASN A 18 4.21 5.18 1.38
N GLN A 19 4.05 6.31 2.06
CA GLN A 19 5.18 7.18 2.43
C GLN A 19 6.15 6.45 3.38
N ALA A 20 5.64 5.77 4.41
CA ALA A 20 6.47 4.99 5.33
C ALA A 20 7.21 3.85 4.61
N ILE A 21 6.54 3.14 3.69
CA ILE A 21 7.16 2.10 2.86
C ILE A 21 8.37 2.67 2.11
N ARG A 22 8.23 3.85 1.48
CA ARG A 22 9.33 4.51 0.77
C ARG A 22 10.51 4.82 1.70
N ILE A 23 10.24 5.43 2.85
CA ILE A 23 11.27 5.78 3.84
C ILE A 23 12.06 4.54 4.29
N ILE A 24 11.39 3.40 4.48
CA ILE A 24 12.04 2.14 4.90
C ILE A 24 12.77 1.47 3.74
N ALA A 25 12.24 1.56 2.52
CA ALA A 25 12.73 0.84 1.36
C ALA A 25 13.88 1.53 0.62
N ASP A 26 14.04 2.84 0.77
CA ASP A 26 15.14 3.60 0.17
C ASP A 26 16.52 3.24 0.78
N PRO A 27 16.69 3.16 2.11
CA PRO A 27 17.98 2.87 2.72
C PRO A 27 18.27 1.36 2.85
N GLY A 28 19.55 1.01 2.77
CA GLY A 28 20.06 -0.31 3.17
C GLY A 28 19.48 -1.48 2.37
N ARG A 29 18.93 -2.49 3.08
CA ARG A 29 18.52 -3.80 2.52
C ARG A 29 17.24 -3.78 1.67
N ARG A 30 16.62 -2.62 1.47
CA ARG A 30 15.50 -2.36 0.53
C ARG A 30 14.34 -3.37 0.60
N PHE A 31 13.83 -3.64 1.81
CA PHE A 31 12.84 -4.70 2.07
C PHE A 31 11.49 -4.60 1.32
N PHE A 32 11.14 -3.43 0.77
CA PHE A 32 9.92 -3.23 -0.02
C PHE A 32 10.22 -2.68 -1.41
N TYR A 33 11.44 -2.87 -1.90
CA TYR A 33 11.81 -2.45 -3.24
C TYR A 33 12.50 -3.60 -3.97
N SER A 34 11.95 -3.91 -5.14
CA SER A 34 12.55 -4.88 -6.05
C SER A 34 13.37 -4.12 -7.10
N GLN A 35 14.66 -4.41 -7.12
CA GLN A 35 15.57 -3.95 -8.18
C GLN A 35 15.19 -4.50 -9.54
N VAL A 36 14.70 -5.75 -9.61
CA VAL A 36 14.37 -6.43 -10.86
C VAL A 36 13.19 -5.77 -11.56
N SER A 37 12.15 -5.40 -10.80
CA SER A 37 10.93 -4.76 -11.30
C SER A 37 10.96 -3.22 -11.16
N ASN A 38 12.03 -2.66 -10.60
CA ASN A 38 12.21 -1.25 -10.26
C ASN A 38 10.96 -0.64 -9.60
N ARG A 39 10.46 -1.29 -8.55
CA ARG A 39 9.16 -0.97 -7.94
C ARG A 39 9.22 -1.07 -6.43
N TYR A 40 8.41 -0.23 -5.78
CA TYR A 40 8.13 -0.34 -4.36
C TYR A 40 6.80 -1.05 -4.12
N ALA A 41 6.72 -1.81 -3.03
CA ALA A 41 5.45 -2.33 -2.55
C ALA A 41 4.54 -1.15 -2.16
N SER A 42 3.23 -1.38 -2.15
CA SER A 42 2.28 -0.32 -1.81
C SER A 42 0.98 -0.88 -1.27
N MET A 43 0.19 0.01 -0.67
CA MET A 43 -1.17 -0.22 -0.21
C MET A 43 -2.13 0.54 -1.11
N GLU A 44 -3.20 -0.14 -1.54
CA GLU A 44 -4.30 0.44 -2.31
C GLU A 44 -5.62 0.23 -1.57
N VAL A 45 -6.52 1.21 -1.67
CA VAL A 45 -7.91 1.07 -1.21
C VAL A 45 -8.82 1.11 -2.42
N ASP A 46 -9.57 0.04 -2.65
CA ASP A 46 -10.51 -0.01 -3.78
C ASP A 46 -11.77 0.82 -3.52
N GLN A 47 -12.60 0.98 -4.55
CA GLN A 47 -13.85 1.74 -4.49
C GLN A 47 -14.85 1.20 -3.46
N ARG A 48 -14.71 -0.06 -3.03
CA ARG A 48 -15.53 -0.70 -1.99
C ARG A 48 -14.92 -0.55 -0.60
N GLY A 49 -13.79 0.13 -0.48
CA GLY A 49 -13.06 0.35 0.76
C GLY A 49 -12.30 -0.89 1.26
N LYS A 50 -12.06 -1.89 0.41
CA LYS A 50 -11.14 -3.00 0.72
C LYS A 50 -9.71 -2.54 0.54
N ILE A 51 -8.84 -3.08 1.37
CA ILE A 51 -7.42 -2.75 1.40
C ILE A 51 -6.66 -3.89 0.75
N TRP A 52 -5.71 -3.53 -0.09
CA TRP A 52 -4.88 -4.44 -0.86
C TRP A 52 -3.41 -4.08 -0.65
N PHE A 53 -2.59 -5.08 -0.35
CA PHE A 53 -1.15 -4.95 -0.44
C PHE A 53 -0.72 -5.35 -1.86
N ILE A 54 0.11 -4.53 -2.49
CA ILE A 54 0.71 -4.79 -3.79
C ILE A 54 2.19 -5.08 -3.53
N ASP A 55 2.62 -6.30 -3.79
CA ASP A 55 4.03 -6.68 -3.60
C ASP A 55 4.93 -6.04 -4.67
N ASP A 56 6.16 -5.71 -4.29
CA ASP A 56 7.14 -5.05 -5.15
C ASP A 56 7.62 -5.95 -6.29
N TYR A 57 7.70 -7.27 -6.05
CA TYR A 57 8.29 -8.22 -6.99
C TYR A 57 7.34 -8.58 -8.14
N SER A 58 6.16 -9.11 -7.84
CA SER A 58 5.18 -9.59 -8.81
C SER A 58 4.08 -8.57 -9.13
N GLY A 59 3.87 -7.57 -8.28
CA GLY A 59 2.84 -6.56 -8.46
C GLY A 59 1.41 -7.08 -8.26
N LYS A 60 1.24 -8.23 -7.61
CA LYS A 60 -0.08 -8.83 -7.39
C LYS A 60 -0.77 -8.15 -6.22
N ARG A 61 -2.09 -8.03 -6.33
CA ARG A 61 -2.95 -7.60 -5.23
C ARG A 61 -3.17 -8.74 -4.26
N ILE A 62 -2.63 -8.62 -3.06
CA ILE A 62 -2.81 -9.53 -1.93
C ILE A 62 -3.88 -8.92 -1.03
N PHE A 63 -5.01 -9.60 -0.90
CA PHE A 63 -6.10 -9.13 -0.05
C PHE A 63 -5.65 -9.16 1.41
N THR A 64 -5.76 -8.02 2.09
CA THR A 64 -5.57 -7.96 3.54
C THR A 64 -6.94 -8.05 4.19
N PRO A 65 -7.39 -9.23 4.66
CA PRO A 65 -8.61 -9.31 5.46
C PRO A 65 -8.45 -8.46 6.72
N LYS A 66 -9.57 -8.07 7.34
CA LYS A 66 -9.50 -7.44 8.65
C LYS A 66 -8.73 -8.35 9.60
N ALA A 67 -7.69 -7.81 10.23
CA ALA A 67 -7.09 -8.39 11.42
C ALA A 67 -8.09 -8.36 12.58
#